data_AF-B4VW17-F1
#
_entry.id   AF-B4VW17-F1
#
_cell.length_a   1.000
_cell.length_b   1.000
_cell.length_c   1.000
_cell.angle_alpha   90.00
_cell.angle_beta   90.00
_cell.angle_gamma   90.00
#
_symmetry.space_group_name_H-M   'P 1'
#
loop_
_entity.id
_entity.type
_entity.pdbx_description
1 polymer ?
#
loop_
_entity_poly.entity_id
_entity_poly.type
_entity_poly.pdbx_seq_one_letter_code
_entity_poly.pdbx_strand_id
1 'polypeptide(L)'
;MTLYHCTLTLHDNLFFATREMGILYETEKYLHNWAISYALFKVDYIPQPYRLHGKAAQKPGYLDANAEQNLLYLNQAGIYVFPAQPLTWAYQVNTLTMGVERSLVD
;
A
#
# COMPACT_ATOMS: atom_id res chain seq x y z
N MET A 1 11.95 18.56 17.89
CA MET A 1 11.45 17.31 17.30
C MET A 1 9.96 17.24 17.60
N THR A 2 9.11 17.28 16.58
CA THR A 2 7.66 17.22 16.78
C THR A 2 7.19 15.80 16.55
N LEU A 3 6.55 15.20 17.55
CA LEU A 3 5.96 13.87 17.46
C LEU A 3 4.46 14.03 17.29
N TYR A 4 3.90 13.43 16.25
CA TYR A 4 2.46 13.38 16.03
C TYR A 4 1.95 11.97 16.31
N HIS A 5 0.87 11.88 17.08
CA HIS A 5 0.14 10.64 17.30
C HIS A 5 -1.23 10.75 16.65
N CYS A 6 -1.57 9.78 15.81
CA CYS A 6 -2.85 9.76 15.11
C CYS A 6 -3.53 8.40 15.28
N THR A 7 -4.86 8.42 15.26
CA THR A 7 -5.69 7.22 15.23
C THR A 7 -6.33 7.14 13.86
N LEU A 8 -6.06 6.06 13.14
CA LEU A 8 -6.64 5.81 11.82
C LEU A 8 -7.89 4.94 11.99
N THR A 9 -9.02 5.39 11.44
CA THR A 9 -10.25 4.58 11.34
C THR A 9 -10.46 4.23 9.88
N LEU A 10 -10.49 2.93 9.57
CA LEU A 10 -10.75 2.42 8.22
C LEU A 10 -12.26 2.19 8.09
N HIS A 11 -12.90 2.90 7.17
CA HIS A 11 -14.33 2.78 6.93
C HIS A 11 -14.70 1.62 5.99
N ASP A 12 -13.72 1.13 5.24
CA ASP A 12 -13.85 0.03 4.29
C ASP A 12 -12.76 -1.02 4.50
N ASN A 13 -12.98 -2.19 3.91
CA ASN A 13 -11.99 -3.26 3.91
C ASN A 13 -10.69 -2.80 3.22
N LEU A 14 -9.56 -3.01 3.90
CA LEU A 14 -8.25 -2.75 3.33
C LEU A 14 -7.79 -3.96 2.51
N PHE A 15 -7.41 -3.71 1.27
CA PHE A 15 -6.83 -4.72 0.38
C PHE A 15 -5.34 -4.43 0.19
N PHE A 16 -4.51 -4.97 1.08
CA PHE A 16 -3.07 -4.80 1.04
C PHE A 16 -2.36 -6.09 1.42
N ALA A 17 -1.75 -6.79 0.47
CA ALA A 17 -1.10 -8.06 0.74
C ALA A 17 0.17 -7.85 1.56
N THR A 18 0.11 -8.16 2.87
CA THR A 18 1.30 -8.27 3.72
C THR A 18 1.87 -9.68 3.68
N ARG A 19 1.02 -10.67 3.37
CA ARG A 19 1.40 -12.07 3.22
C ARG A 19 0.70 -12.69 2.02
N GLU A 20 1.44 -13.50 1.26
CA GLU A 20 0.93 -14.21 0.09
C GLU A 20 1.12 -15.72 0.27
N MET A 21 0.06 -16.49 0.02
CA MET A 21 0.05 -17.95 0.03
C MET A 21 -0.65 -18.49 -1.21
N GLY A 22 0.10 -18.67 -2.30
CA GLY A 22 -0.48 -19.08 -3.59
C GLY A 22 -1.44 -18.02 -4.11
N ILE A 23 -2.74 -18.32 -4.14
CA ILE A 23 -3.80 -17.38 -4.58
C ILE A 23 -4.44 -16.61 -3.43
N LEU A 24 -4.06 -16.90 -2.18
CA LEU A 24 -4.56 -16.22 -1.00
C LEU A 24 -3.64 -15.04 -0.67
N TYR A 25 -4.23 -13.86 -0.63
CA TYR A 25 -3.57 -12.62 -0.21
C TYR A 25 -4.17 -12.20 1.13
N GLU A 26 -3.32 -12.11 2.14
CA GLU A 26 -3.72 -11.74 3.50
C GLU A 26 -3.19 -10.35 3.83
N THR A 27 -4.06 -9.53 4.42
CA THR A 27 -3.70 -8.26 5.07
C THR A 27 -3.63 -8.52 6.57
N GLU A 28 -2.42 -8.54 7.11
CA GLU A 28 -2.19 -8.71 8.55
C GLU A 28 -2.63 -7.46 9.33
N LYS A 29 -2.83 -7.65 10.64
CA LYS A 29 -3.29 -6.61 11.57
C LYS A 29 -2.38 -5.38 11.69
N TYR A 30 -1.10 -5.48 11.35
CA TYR A 30 -0.15 -4.37 11.41
C TYR A 30 -0.03 -3.71 10.05
N LEU A 31 -0.17 -2.38 10.02
CA LEU A 31 0.08 -1.63 8.80
C LEU A 31 1.53 -1.18 8.78
N HIS A 32 2.27 -1.66 7.78
CA HIS A 32 3.66 -1.29 7.58
C HIS A 32 3.79 0.21 7.27
N ASN A 33 4.93 0.78 7.67
CA ASN A 33 5.30 2.17 7.40
C ASN A 33 5.14 2.52 5.92
N TRP A 34 5.40 1.58 5.01
CA TRP A 34 5.19 1.74 3.58
C TRP A 34 3.74 2.12 3.25
N ALA A 35 2.76 1.29 3.64
CA ALA A 35 1.36 1.53 3.30
C ALA A 35 0.86 2.87 3.86
N ILE A 36 1.23 3.18 5.11
CA ILE A 36 0.83 4.43 5.78
C ILE A 36 1.51 5.63 5.12
N SER A 37 2.80 5.53 4.78
CA SER A 37 3.54 6.59 4.09
C SER A 37 2.85 7.00 2.79
N TYR A 38 2.40 6.01 2.00
CA TYR A 38 1.65 6.29 0.77
C TYR A 38 0.25 6.83 1.03
N ALA A 39 -0.46 6.30 2.01
CA ALA A 39 -1.80 6.76 2.30
C ALA A 39 -1.83 8.24 2.74
N LEU A 40 -0.82 8.68 3.50
CA LEU A 40 -0.80 10.01 4.11
C LEU A 40 -0.02 11.07 3.32
N PHE A 41 1.00 10.68 2.55
CA PHE A 41 1.96 11.64 1.97
C PHE A 41 2.10 11.54 0.44
N LYS A 42 1.24 10.75 -0.21
CA LYS A 42 1.17 10.72 -1.67
C LYS A 42 0.75 12.10 -2.20
N VAL A 43 1.28 12.47 -3.36
CA VAL A 43 1.13 13.79 -4.01
C VAL A 43 1.98 14.88 -3.35
N ASP A 44 1.91 15.03 -2.02
CA ASP A 44 2.62 16.11 -1.32
C ASP A 44 4.12 15.87 -1.20
N TYR A 45 4.52 14.63 -0.89
CA TYR A 45 5.94 14.26 -0.74
C TYR A 45 6.33 13.13 -1.68
N ILE A 46 5.50 12.11 -1.80
CA ILE A 46 5.77 10.95 -2.63
C ILE A 46 5.07 11.13 -3.99
N PRO A 47 5.81 11.14 -5.12
CA PRO A 47 5.22 11.28 -6.43
C PRO A 47 4.18 10.19 -6.71
N GLN A 48 3.05 10.60 -7.28
CA GLN A 48 2.08 9.66 -7.83
C GLN A 48 2.52 9.27 -9.26
N PRO A 49 2.87 8.01 -9.50
CA PRO A 49 3.23 7.57 -10.84
C PRO A 49 1.99 7.61 -11.73
N TYR A 50 2.13 8.20 -12.92
CA TYR A 50 1.01 8.39 -13.82
C TYR A 50 0.58 7.07 -14.50
N ARG A 51 1.49 6.08 -14.61
CA ARG A 51 1.27 4.83 -15.37
C ARG A 51 2.15 3.67 -14.89
N LEU A 52 1.90 3.16 -13.68
CA LEU A 52 2.45 1.86 -13.31
C LEU A 52 1.68 0.76 -14.08
N HIS A 53 2.35 0.12 -15.03
CA HIS A 53 1.79 -0.98 -15.81
C HIS A 53 2.50 -2.30 -15.52
N GLY A 54 1.73 -3.40 -15.53
CA GLY A 54 2.25 -4.76 -15.43
C GLY A 54 2.97 -5.05 -14.10
N LYS A 55 4.07 -5.82 -14.18
CA LYS A 55 4.81 -6.32 -13.01
C LYS A 55 5.43 -5.20 -12.15
N ALA A 56 5.71 -4.04 -12.73
CA ALA A 56 6.27 -2.89 -12.01
C ALA A 56 5.24 -2.27 -11.05
N ALA A 57 3.94 -2.38 -11.33
CA ALA A 57 2.87 -1.93 -10.43
C ALA A 57 2.73 -2.81 -9.19
N GLN A 58 3.15 -4.08 -9.28
CA GLN A 58 2.92 -5.08 -8.25
C GLN A 58 4.10 -5.20 -7.27
N LYS A 59 5.27 -4.68 -7.63
CA LYS A 59 6.47 -4.76 -6.78
C LYS A 59 6.83 -3.40 -6.20
N PRO A 60 6.82 -3.24 -4.86
CA PRO A 60 7.15 -1.96 -4.24
C PRO A 60 8.65 -1.65 -4.38
N GLY A 61 8.98 -0.49 -4.97
CA GLY A 61 10.34 0.02 -5.17
C GLY A 61 10.86 0.88 -4.02
N TYR A 62 10.48 0.56 -2.78
CA TYR A 62 10.51 1.49 -1.66
C TYR A 62 11.89 2.04 -1.25
N LEU A 63 12.97 1.29 -1.49
CA LEU A 63 14.37 1.73 -1.26
C LEU A 63 15.14 1.95 -2.57
N ASP A 64 14.48 1.84 -3.73
CA ASP A 64 15.13 2.08 -5.01
C ASP A 64 14.99 3.56 -5.37
N ALA A 65 16.12 4.26 -5.43
CA ALA A 65 16.17 5.67 -5.81
C ALA A 65 15.69 5.92 -7.25
N ASN A 66 15.73 4.88 -8.10
CA ASN A 66 15.25 4.96 -9.49
C ASN A 66 13.76 4.66 -9.62
N ALA A 67 13.11 4.17 -8.57
CA ALA A 67 11.67 3.97 -8.57
C ALA A 67 10.96 5.30 -8.27
N GLU A 68 9.97 5.66 -9.08
CA GLU A 68 9.13 6.86 -8.87
C GLU A 68 8.45 6.84 -7.48
N GLN A 69 8.15 5.63 -7.01
CA GLN A 69 7.56 5.35 -5.72
C GLN A 69 8.62 4.80 -4.76
N ASN A 70 9.29 5.70 -4.02
CA ASN A 70 10.26 5.34 -2.99
C ASN A 70 10.08 6.18 -1.70
N LEU A 71 10.62 5.70 -0.57
CA LEU A 71 10.51 6.38 0.74
C LEU A 71 11.62 7.42 0.97
N LEU A 72 12.60 7.56 0.05
CA LEU A 72 13.70 8.51 0.22
C LEU A 72 13.20 9.96 0.20
N TYR A 73 12.07 10.23 -0.47
CA TYR A 73 11.40 11.53 -0.41
C TYR A 73 11.04 11.94 1.02
N LEU A 74 10.58 11.00 1.85
CA LEU A 74 10.27 11.28 3.26
C LEU A 74 11.53 11.50 4.09
N ASN A 75 12.60 10.75 3.81
CA ASN A 75 13.90 10.96 4.46
C ASN A 75 14.43 12.38 4.20
N GLN A 76 14.32 12.86 2.95
CA GLN A 76 14.71 14.23 2.57
C GLN A 76 13.87 15.30 3.26
N ALA A 77 12.59 15.02 3.50
CA ALA A 77 11.69 15.88 4.25
C ALA A 77 11.88 15.79 5.79
N GLY A 78 12.74 14.90 6.28
CA GLY A 78 12.92 14.65 7.72
C GLY A 78 11.71 13.99 8.39
N ILE A 79 10.90 13.26 7.63
CA ILE A 79 9.68 12.59 8.10
C ILE A 79 9.96 11.09 8.27
N TYR A 80 9.65 10.56 9.44
CA TYR A 80 9.67 9.14 9.72
C TYR A 80 8.30 8.66 10.18
N VAL A 81 7.82 7.57 9.58
CA VAL A 81 6.52 6.98 9.87
C VAL A 81 6.72 5.64 10.57
N PHE A 82 6.18 5.52 11.77
CA PHE A 82 6.16 4.25 12.51
C PHE A 82 5.08 3.32 11.92
N PRO A 83 5.31 1.98 11.89
CA PRO A 83 4.25 1.03 11.61
C PRO A 83 3.07 1.23 12.58
N ALA A 84 1.84 1.13 12.09
CA ALA A 84 0.66 1.27 12.94
C ALA A 84 0.35 -0.06 13.63
N GLN A 85 0.12 0.03 14.94
CA GLN A 85 -0.45 -1.05 15.73
C GLN A 85 -1.98 -0.99 15.69
N PRO A 86 -2.67 -2.14 15.60
CA PRO A 86 -4.11 -2.16 15.61
C PRO A 86 -4.65 -1.89 17.02
N LEU A 87 -5.63 -1.01 17.13
CA LEU A 87 -6.41 -0.82 18.37
C LEU A 87 -7.66 -1.70 18.38
N THR A 88 -8.32 -1.80 17.23
CA THR A 88 -9.48 -2.65 16.99
C THR A 88 -9.41 -3.12 15.55
N TRP A 89 -9.65 -4.41 15.31
CA TRP A 89 -9.57 -5.00 13.99
C TRP A 89 -10.52 -6.19 13.86
N ALA A 90 -10.90 -6.48 12.62
CA ALA A 90 -11.67 -7.66 12.23
C ALA A 90 -11.16 -8.17 10.88
N TYR A 91 -11.33 -9.46 10.60
CA TYR A 91 -11.02 -10.03 9.29
C TYR A 91 -12.30 -10.30 8.50
N GLN A 92 -12.22 -10.05 7.20
CA GLN A 92 -13.22 -10.46 6.22
C GLN A 92 -12.52 -11.22 5.10
N VAL A 93 -13.09 -12.36 4.72
CA VAL A 93 -12.61 -13.14 3.58
C VAL A 93 -13.40 -12.73 2.34
N ASN A 94 -12.69 -12.26 1.31
CA ASN A 94 -13.28 -11.84 0.05
C ASN A 94 -12.76 -12.75 -1.08
N THR A 95 -13.67 -13.23 -1.93
CA THR A 95 -13.33 -14.00 -3.14
C THR A 95 -13.50 -13.10 -4.36
N LEU A 96 -12.41 -12.85 -5.08
CA LEU A 96 -12.41 -12.07 -6.32
C LEU A 96 -12.35 -13.03 -7.51
N THR A 97 -13.39 -13.06 -8.33
CA THR A 97 -13.38 -13.78 -9.61
C THR A 97 -12.91 -12.82 -10.69
N MET A 98 -11.77 -13.08 -11.32
CA MET A 98 -11.38 -12.32 -12.51
C MET A 98 -12.26 -12.77 -13.68
N GLY A 99 -13.03 -11.83 -14.23
CA GLY A 99 -13.82 -12.06 -15.43
C GLY A 99 -12.90 -12.37 -16.61
N VAL A 100 -13.08 -13.53 -17.24
CA VAL A 100 -12.43 -13.83 -18.52
C VAL A 100 -13.24 -13.10 -19.58
N GLU A 101 -12.74 -11.96 -20.06
CA GLU A 101 -13.31 -11.31 -21.23
C GLU A 101 -13.05 -12.22 -22.45
N ARG A 102 -14.07 -12.99 -22.85
CA ARG A 102 -14.04 -13.70 -24.14
C ARG A 102 -14.12 -12.63 -25.22
N SER A 103 -12.99 -12.32 -25.83
CA SER A 103 -12.96 -11.66 -27.13
C SER A 103 -13.72 -12.54 -28.12
N LEU A 104 -14.96 -12.14 -28.45
CA LEU A 104 -15.68 -12.63 -29.61
C LEU A 104 -14.93 -12.10 -30.83
N VAL A 105 -14.06 -12.94 -31.40
CA VAL A 105 -13.58 -12.78 -32.76
C VAL A 105 -14.31 -13.84 -33.57
N ASP A 106 -15.36 -13.39 -34.26
CA ASP A 106 -15.95 -14.09 -35.41
C ASP A 106 -14.98 -14.03 -36.61
#